data_AF-A0A521VGL2-F1
#
_entry.id   AF-A0A521VGL2-F1
#
_cell.length_a   1.000
_cell.length_b   1.000
_cell.length_c   1.000
_cell.angle_alpha   90.00
_cell.angle_beta   90.00
_cell.angle_gamma   90.00
#
_symmetry.space_group_name_H-M   'P 1'
#
loop_
_entity.id
_entity.type
_entity.pdbx_description
1 polymer ?
#
loop_
_entity_poly.entity_id
_entity_poly.type
_entity_poly.pdbx_seq_one_letter_code
_entity_poly.pdbx_strand_id
1 'polypeptide(L)'
;MSAVLDTHGHAQPEDHGYHPSGIMRWITTTNHKDIGTLYLWFSFTMFMIGGAMAMVIRLELFSPGLQWVNPDFFNQMTTMHGLIMVFGAIMPAFVGFANWQIPMM
;
A
#
# COMPACT_ATOMS: atom_id res chain seq x y z
N MET A 1 43.10 54.04 -13.53
CA MET A 1 43.57 52.74 -14.05
C MET A 1 42.46 51.74 -13.78
N SER A 2 41.73 51.37 -14.83
CA SER A 2 40.65 50.39 -14.80
C SER A 2 41.21 49.00 -14.51
N ALA A 3 40.61 48.30 -13.57
CA ALA A 3 40.56 46.84 -13.60
C ALA A 3 39.29 46.41 -12.85
N VAL A 4 38.19 46.37 -13.61
CA VAL A 4 37.10 45.42 -13.37
C VAL A 4 37.74 44.03 -13.38
N LEU A 5 37.58 43.28 -12.30
CA LEU A 5 37.89 41.85 -12.25
C LEU A 5 36.69 41.18 -11.59
N ASP A 6 35.72 40.94 -12.48
CA ASP A 6 34.96 39.70 -12.63
C ASP A 6 34.46 39.03 -11.37
N THR A 7 33.14 39.16 -11.22
CA THR A 7 32.21 38.27 -10.55
C THR A 7 32.61 36.81 -10.76
N HIS A 8 33.32 36.23 -9.79
CA HIS A 8 33.41 34.78 -9.67
C HIS A 8 32.04 34.27 -9.22
N GLY A 9 31.19 33.97 -10.21
CA GLY A 9 30.00 33.17 -10.03
C GLY A 9 30.42 31.84 -9.41
N HIS A 10 30.09 31.65 -8.13
CA HIS A 10 30.11 30.35 -7.51
C HIS A 10 29.08 29.49 -8.24
N ALA A 11 29.53 28.79 -9.27
CA ALA A 11 28.81 27.67 -9.84
C ALA A 11 28.61 26.66 -8.71
N GLN A 12 27.39 26.62 -8.17
CA GLN A 12 26.97 25.50 -7.34
C GLN A 12 27.18 24.24 -8.19
N PRO A 13 27.87 23.21 -7.67
CA PRO A 13 27.79 21.90 -8.28
C PRO A 13 26.31 21.53 -8.26
N GLU A 14 25.70 21.47 -9.44
CA GLU A 14 24.40 20.82 -9.63
C GLU A 14 24.62 19.36 -9.22
N ASP A 15 24.39 19.07 -7.95
CA ASP A 15 24.41 17.73 -7.39
C ASP A 15 23.25 17.00 -8.06
N HIS A 16 23.53 16.39 -9.21
CA HIS A 16 22.60 15.51 -9.92
C HIS A 16 22.41 14.27 -9.06
N GLY A 17 21.64 14.43 -7.98
CA GLY A 17 21.19 13.36 -7.12
C GLY A 17 20.60 12.30 -8.01
N TYR A 18 21.21 11.12 -7.97
CA TYR A 18 20.71 9.93 -8.63
C TYR A 18 19.32 9.65 -8.07
N HIS A 19 18.29 10.17 -8.74
CA HIS A 19 16.91 9.83 -8.49
C HIS A 19 16.63 8.56 -9.31
N PRO A 20 16.62 7.37 -8.70
CA PRO A 20 16.18 6.17 -9.41
C PRO A 20 14.77 6.45 -9.93
N SER A 21 14.59 6.41 -11.25
CA SER A 21 13.30 6.62 -11.90
C SER A 21 12.59 5.28 -12.08
N GLY A 22 11.25 5.31 -12.09
CA GLY A 22 10.42 4.10 -12.27
C GLY A 22 10.10 3.35 -10.97
N ILE A 23 9.86 2.04 -11.09
CA ILE A 23 9.46 1.14 -9.99
C ILE A 23 10.51 1.12 -8.87
N MET A 24 11.79 1.29 -9.23
CA MET A 24 12.89 1.30 -8.26
C MET A 24 12.80 2.49 -7.29
N ARG A 25 12.18 3.60 -7.69
CA ARG A 25 11.88 4.74 -6.80
C ARG A 25 10.98 4.32 -5.65
N TRP A 26 9.93 3.56 -5.95
CA TRP A 26 8.92 3.14 -4.97
C TRP A 26 9.46 2.06 -4.03
N ILE A 27 10.29 1.14 -4.55
CA ILE A 27 10.93 0.09 -3.74
C ILE A 27 11.98 0.67 -2.79
N THR A 28 12.71 1.70 -3.22
CA THR A 28 13.78 2.34 -2.42
C THR A 28 13.34 3.64 -1.75
N THR A 29 12.03 3.94 -1.71
CA THR A 29 11.54 5.19 -1.13
C THR A 29 11.66 5.16 0.40
N THR A 30 12.19 6.22 0.98
CA THR A 30 12.23 6.47 2.43
C THR A 30 11.18 7.49 2.87
N ASN A 31 10.40 8.04 1.94
CA ASN A 31 9.36 9.01 2.26
C ASN A 31 8.14 8.32 2.89
N HIS A 32 7.79 8.71 4.12
CA HIS A 32 6.65 8.17 4.87
C HIS A 32 5.30 8.31 4.16
N LYS A 33 5.13 9.33 3.28
CA LYS A 33 3.91 9.51 2.48
C LYS A 33 3.79 8.48 1.36
N ASP A 34 4.89 8.19 0.68
CA ASP A 34 4.93 7.21 -0.40
C ASP A 34 4.71 5.80 0.19
N ILE A 35 5.40 5.49 1.30
CA ILE A 35 5.22 4.23 2.03
C ILE A 35 3.78 4.10 2.53
N GLY A 36 3.22 5.14 3.17
CA GLY A 36 1.82 5.12 3.63
C GLY A 36 0.82 4.86 2.48
N THR A 37 1.05 5.48 1.32
CA THR A 37 0.20 5.29 0.13
C THR A 37 0.28 3.86 -0.42
N LEU A 38 1.46 3.25 -0.45
CA LEU A 38 1.63 1.85 -0.87
C LEU A 38 0.89 0.88 0.06
N TYR A 39 0.95 1.11 1.37
CA TYR A 39 0.22 0.30 2.36
C TYR A 39 -1.30 0.45 2.21
N LEU A 40 -1.80 1.66 1.96
CA LEU A 40 -3.22 1.88 1.72
C LEU A 40 -3.70 1.19 0.44
N TRP A 41 -2.96 1.27 -0.67
CA TRP A 41 -3.28 0.55 -1.90
C TRP A 41 -3.28 -0.98 -1.72
N PHE A 42 -2.28 -1.50 -1.01
CA PHE A 42 -2.23 -2.92 -0.66
C PHE A 42 -3.45 -3.33 0.16
N SER A 43 -3.77 -2.57 1.21
CA SER A 43 -4.92 -2.84 2.09
C SER A 43 -6.24 -2.81 1.35
N PHE A 44 -6.42 -1.87 0.42
CA PHE A 44 -7.63 -1.74 -0.38
C PHE A 44 -7.80 -2.93 -1.33
N THR A 45 -6.72 -3.39 -1.95
CA THR A 45 -6.75 -4.58 -2.82
C THR A 45 -7.10 -5.83 -2.01
N MET A 46 -6.47 -6.00 -0.85
CA MET A 46 -6.78 -7.12 0.06
C MET A 46 -8.22 -7.05 0.61
N PHE A 47 -8.74 -5.85 0.84
CA PHE A 47 -10.14 -5.64 1.23
C PHE A 47 -11.10 -6.08 0.13
N MET A 48 -10.81 -5.79 -1.15
CA MET A 48 -11.64 -6.24 -2.26
C MET A 48 -11.62 -7.77 -2.41
N ILE A 49 -10.46 -8.40 -2.24
CA ILE A 49 -10.32 -9.88 -2.26
C ILE A 49 -11.07 -10.50 -1.07
N GLY A 50 -10.87 -9.95 0.14
CA GLY A 50 -11.57 -10.35 1.36
C GLY A 50 -13.08 -10.23 1.22
N GLY A 51 -13.56 -9.10 0.68
CA GLY A 51 -14.96 -8.82 0.41
C GLY A 51 -15.57 -9.77 -0.62
N ALA A 52 -14.83 -10.11 -1.68
CA ALA A 52 -15.28 -11.09 -2.67
C ALA A 52 -15.51 -12.47 -2.04
N MET A 53 -14.59 -12.96 -1.19
CA MET A 53 -14.79 -14.21 -0.45
C MET A 53 -16.00 -14.14 0.48
N ALA A 54 -16.23 -13.00 1.15
CA ALA A 54 -17.40 -12.81 2.01
C ALA A 54 -18.71 -12.90 1.22
N MET A 55 -18.72 -12.42 -0.02
CA MET A 55 -19.89 -12.54 -0.90
C MET A 55 -20.16 -14.01 -1.25
N VAL A 56 -19.13 -14.80 -1.55
CA VAL A 56 -19.29 -16.24 -1.82
C VAL A 56 -19.83 -17.00 -0.61
N ILE A 57 -19.31 -16.71 0.59
CA ILE A 57 -19.80 -17.30 1.85
C ILE A 57 -21.29 -16.97 2.05
N ARG A 58 -21.70 -15.72 1.78
CA ARG A 58 -23.10 -15.31 1.88
C ARG A 58 -23.99 -15.95 0.82
N LEU A 59 -23.48 -16.19 -0.38
CA LEU A 59 -24.21 -16.87 -1.44
C LEU A 59 -24.51 -18.33 -1.05
N GLU A 60 -23.57 -19.03 -0.42
CA GLU A 60 -23.81 -20.39 0.08
C GLU A 60 -24.89 -20.43 1.17
N LEU A 61 -24.89 -19.43 2.06
CA LEU A 61 -25.83 -19.32 3.18
C LEU A 61 -27.22 -18.77 2.79
N PHE A 62 -27.47 -18.45 1.52
CA PHE A 62 -28.72 -17.81 1.09
C PHE A 62 -29.95 -18.73 1.20
N SER A 63 -29.76 -20.04 1.10
CA SER A 63 -30.82 -21.04 1.33
C SER A 63 -30.25 -22.25 2.07
N PRO A 64 -31.03 -22.90 2.95
CA PRO A 64 -30.55 -24.04 3.71
C PRO A 64 -30.23 -25.24 2.78
N GLY A 65 -29.07 -25.87 3.00
CA GLY A 65 -28.58 -27.00 2.22
C GLY A 65 -27.20 -26.73 1.59
N LEU A 66 -26.58 -27.76 1.01
CA LEU A 66 -25.34 -27.62 0.26
C LEU A 66 -25.69 -27.17 -1.16
N GLN A 67 -25.22 -26.00 -1.60
CA GLN A 67 -25.61 -25.43 -2.89
C GLN A 67 -24.44 -25.37 -3.87
N TRP A 68 -23.38 -24.66 -3.50
CA TRP A 68 -22.27 -24.32 -4.41
C TRP A 68 -20.94 -24.81 -3.88
N VAL A 69 -20.80 -24.97 -2.56
CA VAL A 69 -19.50 -25.14 -1.92
C VAL A 69 -19.44 -26.40 -1.06
N ASN A 70 -18.37 -27.20 -1.22
CA ASN A 70 -18.10 -28.35 -0.35
C ASN A 70 -17.84 -27.87 1.10
N PRO A 71 -18.30 -28.60 2.14
CA PRO A 71 -18.12 -28.20 3.54
C PRO A 71 -16.66 -27.91 3.93
N ASP A 72 -15.70 -28.66 3.39
CA ASP A 72 -14.29 -28.46 3.69
C ASP A 72 -13.76 -27.15 3.06
N PHE A 73 -14.19 -26.85 1.83
CA PHE A 73 -13.80 -25.61 1.16
C PHE A 73 -14.45 -24.38 1.81
N PHE A 74 -15.69 -24.50 2.31
CA PHE A 74 -16.37 -23.44 3.05
C PHE A 74 -15.61 -23.06 4.33
N ASN A 75 -15.15 -24.05 5.10
CA ASN A 75 -14.36 -23.84 6.31
C ASN A 75 -12.99 -23.19 6.00
N GLN A 76 -12.33 -23.65 4.94
CA GLN A 76 -11.06 -23.06 4.49
C GLN A 76 -11.23 -21.61 4.02
N MET A 77 -12.25 -21.35 3.19
CA MET A 77 -12.54 -20.00 2.69
C MET A 77 -12.87 -19.04 3.82
N THR A 78 -13.67 -19.45 4.79
CA THR A 78 -14.02 -18.63 5.95
C THR A 78 -12.80 -18.27 6.78
N THR A 79 -11.90 -19.23 7.00
CA THR A 79 -10.63 -19.01 7.71
C THR A 79 -9.72 -18.04 6.93
N MET A 80 -9.59 -18.25 5.62
CA MET A 80 -8.78 -17.38 4.75
C MET A 80 -9.36 -15.97 4.63
N HIS A 81 -10.69 -15.83 4.61
CA HIS A 81 -11.37 -14.54 4.65
C HIS A 81 -11.00 -13.77 5.92
N GLY A 82 -11.09 -14.41 7.09
CA GLY A 82 -10.70 -13.78 8.36
C GLY A 82 -9.23 -13.35 8.37
N LEU A 83 -8.33 -14.23 7.91
CA LEU A 83 -6.89 -13.94 7.85
C LEU A 83 -6.59 -12.75 6.92
N ILE A 84 -7.17 -12.72 5.71
CA ILE A 84 -6.96 -11.64 4.75
C ILE A 84 -7.56 -10.32 5.25
N MET A 85 -8.74 -10.35 5.88
CA MET A 85 -9.35 -9.13 6.42
C MET A 85 -8.54 -8.54 7.58
N VAL A 86 -8.10 -9.36 8.53
CA VAL A 86 -7.35 -8.86 9.71
C VAL A 86 -5.92 -8.48 9.34
N PHE A 87 -5.17 -9.41 8.74
CA PHE A 87 -3.74 -9.22 8.48
C PHE A 87 -3.45 -8.51 7.17
N GLY A 88 -4.29 -8.70 6.15
CA GLY A 88 -4.09 -8.12 4.82
C GLY A 88 -4.76 -6.76 4.62
N ALA A 89 -5.94 -6.53 5.21
CA ALA A 89 -6.68 -5.28 5.05
C ALA A 89 -6.55 -4.36 6.27
N ILE A 90 -6.98 -4.80 7.45
CA ILE A 90 -7.07 -3.94 8.65
C ILE A 90 -5.70 -3.46 9.10
N MET A 91 -4.76 -4.37 9.38
CA MET A 91 -3.44 -3.97 9.90
C MET A 91 -2.68 -3.04 8.94
N PRO A 92 -2.58 -3.34 7.62
CA PRO A 92 -1.87 -2.46 6.69
C PRO A 92 -2.59 -1.12 6.48
N ALA A 93 -3.92 -1.08 6.54
CA ALA A 93 -4.66 0.18 6.47
C ALA A 93 -4.33 1.08 7.67
N PHE A 94 -4.33 0.54 8.89
CA PHE A 94 -3.98 1.29 10.10
C PHE A 94 -2.53 1.77 10.08
N VAL A 95 -1.57 0.89 9.75
CA VAL A 95 -0.15 1.25 9.68
C VAL A 95 0.12 2.24 8.54
N GLY A 96 -0.51 2.06 7.39
CA GLY A 96 -0.40 2.96 6.25
C GLY A 96 -0.92 4.37 6.56
N PHE A 97 -2.07 4.44 7.23
CA PHE A 97 -2.64 5.71 7.69
C PHE A 97 -1.78 6.37 8.77
N ALA A 98 -1.26 5.59 9.72
CA ALA A 98 -0.33 6.08 10.73
C ALA A 98 0.94 6.67 10.09
N ASN A 99 1.55 5.98 9.12
CA ASN A 99 2.71 6.49 8.38
C ASN A 99 2.41 7.79 7.60
N TRP A 100 1.16 7.97 7.16
CA TRP A 100 0.74 9.19 6.50
C TRP A 100 0.54 10.34 7.50
N GLN A 101 -0.25 10.12 8.54
CA GLN A 101 -0.75 11.18 9.43
C GLN A 101 0.17 11.52 10.60
N ILE A 102 0.83 10.54 11.23
CA ILE A 102 1.62 10.75 12.45
C ILE A 102 2.82 11.70 12.23
N PRO A 103 3.58 11.62 11.12
CA PRO A 103 4.69 12.54 10.91
C PRO A 103 4.24 13.92 10.40
N MET A 104 2.97 14.08 10.02
CA MET A 104 2.42 15.36 9.54
C MET A 104 1.78 16.21 10.65
N MET A 105 1.39 15.61 11.78
CA MET A 105 0.85 16.30 12.96
C MET A 105 1.97 16.76 13.89
#